data_AF-A0A812W5N9-F1
#
_entry.id   AF-A0A812W5N9-F1
#
_cell.length_a   1.000
_cell.length_b   1.000
_cell.length_c   1.000
_cell.angle_alpha   90.00
_cell.angle_beta   90.00
_cell.angle_gamma   90.00
#
_symmetry.space_group_name_H-M   'P 1'
#
loop_
_entity.id
_entity.type
_entity.pdbx_description
1 polymer ?
#
loop_
_entity_poly.entity_id
_entity_poly.type
_entity_poly.pdbx_seq_one_letter_code
_entity_poly.pdbx_strand_id
1 'polypeptide(L)'
;MAEAAKSRPQAMLSVAGLEQGKLEELCKKEAQGGEVCQIANVLFPKGFSCAGTEAAIQKLKGTAEKAGAMQARLLKTSGGFHTDLMKPAQAKLEEALQRLLPKMKPPQCDVYMNFTGKRLP
;
A
#
# COMPACT_ATOMS: atom_id res chain seq x y z
N MET A 1 8.13 -11.14 -0.35
CA MET A 1 7.22 -10.28 0.45
C MET A 1 7.33 -10.56 1.94
N ALA A 2 6.99 -11.77 2.42
CA ALA A 2 7.02 -12.11 3.85
C ALA A 2 8.39 -11.86 4.53
N GLU A 3 9.50 -12.06 3.83
CA GLU A 3 10.83 -11.74 4.37
C GLU A 3 11.06 -10.24 4.57
N ALA A 4 10.72 -9.41 3.57
CA ALA A 4 10.81 -7.96 3.71
C ALA A 4 9.97 -7.47 4.90
N ALA A 5 8.84 -8.13 5.14
CA ALA A 5 7.98 -7.83 6.27
C ALA A 5 8.52 -8.12 7.66
N LYS A 6 9.57 -8.95 7.77
CA LYS A 6 10.23 -9.22 9.04
C LYS A 6 11.27 -8.15 9.40
N SER A 7 11.71 -7.35 8.44
CA SER A 7 12.81 -6.38 8.64
C SER A 7 12.42 -5.21 9.53
N ARG A 8 11.15 -4.82 9.52
CA ARG A 8 10.57 -3.76 10.36
C ARG A 8 9.08 -4.05 10.54
N PRO A 9 8.48 -3.79 11.71
CA PRO A 9 7.03 -3.88 11.88
C PRO A 9 6.29 -2.93 10.92
N GLN A 10 5.32 -3.47 10.17
CA GLN A 10 4.59 -2.75 9.14
C GLN A 10 3.14 -3.23 9.08
N ALA A 11 2.26 -2.34 8.60
CA ALA A 11 0.84 -2.60 8.55
C ALA A 11 0.17 -1.90 7.37
N MET A 12 -1.09 -2.26 7.13
CA MET A 12 -2.00 -1.53 6.26
C MET A 12 -3.31 -1.22 6.99
N LEU A 13 -3.94 -0.12 6.57
CA LEU A 13 -5.18 0.40 7.13
C LEU A 13 -6.16 0.70 6.01
N SER A 14 -7.38 0.18 6.08
CA SER A 14 -8.48 0.63 5.25
C SER A 14 -9.12 1.86 5.90
N VAL A 15 -9.27 2.94 5.13
CA VAL A 15 -9.91 4.19 5.56
C VAL A 15 -11.04 4.51 4.59
N ALA A 16 -12.22 4.86 5.13
CA ALA A 16 -13.37 5.30 4.36
C ALA A 16 -13.98 6.57 4.95
N GLY A 17 -14.49 7.45 4.10
CA GLY A 17 -15.26 8.65 4.47
C GLY A 17 -14.48 9.96 4.53
N LEU A 18 -13.17 9.96 4.29
CA LEU A 18 -12.36 11.18 4.21
C LEU A 18 -12.09 11.58 2.76
N GLU A 19 -11.90 12.87 2.50
CA GLU A 19 -11.35 13.32 1.21
C GLU A 19 -9.88 12.92 1.07
N GLN A 20 -9.44 12.65 -0.17
CA GLN A 20 -8.08 12.19 -0.44
C GLN A 20 -7.03 13.17 0.11
N GLY A 21 -7.14 14.46 -0.23
CA GLY A 21 -6.19 15.47 0.24
C GLY A 21 -6.12 15.56 1.76
N LYS A 22 -7.25 15.35 2.45
CA LYS A 22 -7.26 15.33 3.91
C LYS A 22 -6.53 14.13 4.47
N LEU A 23 -6.72 12.95 3.87
CA LEU A 23 -6.02 11.73 4.27
C LEU A 23 -4.51 11.82 3.96
N GLU A 24 -4.12 12.44 2.84
CA GLU A 24 -2.72 12.70 2.49
C GLU A 24 -2.03 13.59 3.53
N GLU A 25 -2.70 14.65 4.00
CA GLU A 25 -2.19 15.50 5.10
C GLU A 25 -1.94 14.69 6.38
N LEU A 26 -2.87 13.80 6.74
CA LEU A 26 -2.73 12.95 7.92
C LEU A 26 -1.57 11.97 7.76
N CYS A 27 -1.49 11.27 6.62
CA CYS A 27 -0.36 10.39 6.31
C CYS A 27 0.98 11.11 6.41
N LYS A 28 1.09 12.33 5.84
CA LYS A 28 2.32 13.14 5.91
C LYS A 28 2.70 13.52 7.34
N LYS A 29 1.72 13.79 8.21
CA LYS A 29 1.98 14.06 9.64
C LYS A 29 2.49 12.81 10.37
N GLU A 30 1.94 11.64 10.06
CA GLU A 30 2.34 10.38 10.70
C GLU A 30 3.63 9.78 10.13
N ALA A 31 4.08 10.22 8.94
CA ALA A 31 5.33 9.79 8.31
C ALA A 31 6.60 10.51 8.85
N GLN A 32 6.50 11.21 9.98
CA GLN A 32 7.64 11.90 10.58
C GLN A 32 8.58 10.95 11.34
N GLY A 33 9.82 11.39 11.57
CA GLY A 33 10.77 10.65 12.42
C GLY A 33 11.28 9.33 11.82
N GLY A 34 11.31 9.21 10.49
CA GLY A 34 11.75 7.99 9.80
C GLY A 34 10.68 6.90 9.74
N GLU A 35 9.44 7.21 10.09
CA GLU A 35 8.28 6.36 9.86
C GLU A 35 7.80 6.47 8.41
N VAL A 36 7.08 5.45 7.93
CA VAL A 36 6.49 5.45 6.58
C VAL A 36 4.98 5.43 6.76
N CYS A 37 4.28 6.33 6.08
CA CYS A 37 2.82 6.35 6.09
C CYS A 37 2.32 7.05 4.82
N GLN A 38 1.61 6.32 3.96
CA GLN A 38 1.08 6.87 2.72
C GLN A 38 -0.18 6.14 2.26
N ILE A 39 -0.95 6.78 1.37
CA ILE A 39 -2.01 6.10 0.63
C ILE A 39 -1.36 5.08 -0.31
N ALA A 40 -1.73 3.82 -0.15
CA ALA A 40 -1.26 2.70 -0.95
C ALA A 40 -2.18 2.40 -2.12
N ASN A 41 -3.50 2.51 -1.93
CA ASN A 41 -4.49 2.30 -2.97
C ASN A 41 -5.63 3.31 -2.83
N VAL A 42 -6.07 3.84 -3.98
CA VAL A 42 -7.34 4.55 -4.12
C VAL A 42 -8.36 3.53 -4.62
N LEU A 43 -9.31 3.15 -3.77
CA LEU A 43 -10.25 2.06 -4.06
C LEU A 43 -11.54 2.57 -4.69
N PHE A 44 -12.05 3.69 -4.17
CA PHE A 44 -13.25 4.38 -4.62
C PHE A 44 -13.24 5.81 -4.05
N PRO A 45 -14.17 6.71 -4.47
CA PRO A 45 -14.25 8.04 -3.89
C PRO A 45 -14.37 7.99 -2.36
N LYS A 46 -13.45 8.65 -1.66
CA LYS A 46 -13.33 8.62 -0.20
C LYS A 46 -13.03 7.25 0.40
N GLY A 47 -12.50 6.31 -0.37
CA GLY A 47 -12.14 4.96 0.06
C GLY A 47 -10.71 4.61 -0.32
N PHE A 48 -9.89 4.32 0.68
CA PHE A 48 -8.45 4.14 0.52
C PHE A 48 -7.94 2.98 1.35
N SER A 49 -6.81 2.41 0.93
CA SER A 49 -5.91 1.71 1.84
C SER A 49 -4.65 2.52 2.03
N CYS A 50 -4.21 2.72 3.27
CA CYS A 50 -2.92 3.29 3.63
C CYS A 50 -1.97 2.18 4.06
N ALA A 51 -0.68 2.38 3.86
CA ALA A 51 0.35 1.43 4.23
C ALA A 51 1.58 2.15 4.77
N GLY A 52 2.33 1.44 5.60
CA GLY A 52 3.46 2.04 6.26
C GLY A 52 4.01 1.18 7.39
N THR A 53 4.80 1.82 8.22
CA THR A 53 5.30 1.25 9.46
C THR A 53 4.15 1.09 10.44
N GLU A 54 4.20 0.04 11.26
CA GLU A 54 3.08 -0.29 12.15
C GLU A 54 2.77 0.87 13.10
N ALA A 55 3.79 1.50 13.68
CA ALA A 55 3.63 2.64 14.57
C ALA A 55 2.88 3.82 13.92
N ALA A 56 3.26 4.22 12.70
CA ALA A 56 2.59 5.33 12.01
C ALA A 56 1.17 4.97 11.56
N ILE A 57 0.95 3.71 11.14
CA ILE A 57 -0.38 3.25 10.74
C ILE A 57 -1.34 3.18 11.93
N GLN A 58 -0.87 2.77 13.11
CA GLN A 58 -1.67 2.80 14.33
C GLN A 58 -2.06 4.23 14.73
N LYS A 59 -1.12 5.20 14.60
CA LYS A 59 -1.44 6.61 14.83
C LYS A 59 -2.42 7.15 13.80
N LEU A 60 -2.20 6.83 12.51
CA LEU A 60 -3.10 7.22 11.42
C LEU A 60 -4.52 6.74 11.65
N LYS A 61 -4.70 5.51 12.16
CA LYS A 61 -6.02 5.00 12.52
C LYS A 61 -6.75 5.97 13.47
N GLY A 62 -6.10 6.34 14.57
CA GLY A 62 -6.68 7.24 15.56
C GLY A 62 -6.89 8.66 15.04
N THR A 63 -5.97 9.20 14.22
CA THR A 63 -6.13 10.55 13.66
C THR A 63 -7.17 10.61 12.54
N ALA A 64 -7.32 9.54 11.75
CA ALA A 64 -8.38 9.41 10.75
C ALA A 64 -9.77 9.33 11.42
N GLU A 65 -9.93 8.52 12.47
CA GLU A 65 -11.17 8.44 13.26
C GLU A 65 -11.54 9.81 13.85
N LYS A 66 -10.59 10.51 14.47
CA LYS A 66 -10.80 11.86 15.01
C LYS A 66 -11.10 12.91 13.93
N ALA A 67 -10.61 12.71 12.70
CA ALA A 67 -10.87 13.58 11.57
C ALA A 67 -12.22 13.31 10.89
N GLY A 68 -13.03 12.38 11.40
CA GLY A 68 -14.36 12.08 10.88
C GLY A 68 -14.40 10.97 9.82
N ALA A 69 -13.38 10.10 9.77
CA ALA A 69 -13.48 8.89 8.95
C ALA A 69 -14.69 8.05 9.40
N MET A 70 -15.50 7.64 8.43
CA MET A 70 -16.59 6.68 8.67
C MET A 70 -16.05 5.33 9.15
N GLN A 71 -14.87 4.94 8.66
CA GLN A 71 -14.21 3.71 9.06
C GLN A 71 -12.68 3.85 8.97
N ALA A 72 -11.97 3.33 9.97
CA ALA A 72 -10.53 3.08 9.92
C ALA A 72 -10.22 1.69 10.52
N ARG A 73 -9.83 0.72 9.69
CA ARG A 73 -9.62 -0.69 10.12
C ARG A 73 -8.29 -1.24 9.65
N LEU A 74 -7.52 -1.81 10.58
CA LEU A 74 -6.29 -2.51 10.23
C LEU A 74 -6.63 -3.72 9.35
N LEU A 75 -5.85 -3.89 8.29
CA LEU A 75 -5.97 -5.02 7.40
C LEU A 75 -5.19 -6.21 7.94
N LYS A 76 -5.71 -7.43 7.74
CA LYS A 76 -5.05 -8.69 8.11
C LYS A 76 -3.96 -9.03 7.09
N THR A 77 -2.96 -8.17 6.97
CA THR A 77 -1.85 -8.30 6.04
C THR A 77 -0.54 -8.29 6.80
N SER A 78 0.42 -9.10 6.36
CA SER A 78 1.72 -9.19 7.01
C SER A 78 2.68 -8.05 6.67
N GLY A 79 2.33 -7.11 5.78
CA GLY A 79 3.25 -6.03 5.43
C GLY A 79 2.63 -4.76 4.86
N GLY A 80 3.47 -3.72 4.76
CA GLY A 80 3.13 -2.39 4.25
C GLY A 80 3.32 -2.32 2.73
N PHE A 81 2.43 -2.98 1.98
CA PHE A 81 2.49 -3.05 0.52
C PHE A 81 2.38 -1.66 -0.13
N HIS A 82 2.90 -1.54 -1.36
CA HIS A 82 2.98 -0.27 -2.10
C HIS A 82 3.76 0.83 -1.37
N THR A 83 4.74 0.46 -0.55
CA THR A 83 5.69 1.38 0.09
C THR A 83 7.12 0.93 -0.16
N ASP A 84 8.06 1.84 0.10
CA ASP A 84 9.49 1.56 0.01
C ASP A 84 9.97 0.44 0.94
N LEU A 85 9.20 0.11 1.98
CA LEU A 85 9.48 -1.04 2.86
C LEU A 85 9.49 -2.37 2.10
N MET A 86 8.84 -2.44 0.92
CA MET A 86 8.81 -3.62 0.07
C MET A 86 9.94 -3.69 -0.96
N LYS A 87 10.81 -2.68 -1.09
CA LYS A 87 11.95 -2.68 -2.04
C LYS A 87 12.82 -3.96 -1.98
N PRO A 88 13.16 -4.51 -0.80
CA PRO A 88 13.95 -5.75 -0.75
C PRO A 88 13.23 -6.96 -1.39
N ALA A 89 11.90 -6.99 -1.33
CA ALA A 89 11.13 -8.06 -1.97
C ALA A 89 10.99 -7.85 -3.48
N GLN A 90 10.98 -6.60 -3.96
CA GLN A 90 10.93 -6.27 -5.39
C GLN A 90 12.14 -6.85 -6.12
N ALA A 91 13.36 -6.62 -5.61
CA ALA A 91 14.59 -7.09 -6.26
C ALA A 91 14.62 -8.62 -6.44
N LYS A 92 14.25 -9.37 -5.39
CA LYS A 92 14.17 -10.84 -5.45
C LYS A 92 13.10 -11.33 -6.42
N LEU A 93 11.94 -10.66 -6.44
CA LEU A 93 10.85 -11.02 -7.34
C LEU A 93 11.21 -10.73 -8.81
N GLU A 94 11.86 -9.61 -9.06
CA GLU A 94 12.32 -9.23 -10.40
C GLU A 94 13.27 -10.27 -10.99
N GLU A 95 14.26 -10.72 -10.21
CA GLU A 95 15.18 -11.78 -10.65
C GLU A 95 14.43 -13.09 -10.99
N ALA A 96 13.48 -13.50 -10.15
CA ALA A 96 12.68 -14.69 -10.41
C ALA A 96 11.81 -14.53 -11.67
N LEU A 97 11.22 -13.35 -11.89
CA LEU A 97 10.42 -13.06 -13.07
C LEU A 97 11.28 -13.04 -14.34
N GLN A 98 12.46 -12.42 -14.32
CA GLN A 98 13.39 -12.41 -15.46
C GLN A 98 13.78 -13.82 -15.89
N ARG A 99 14.04 -14.73 -14.93
CA ARG A 99 14.33 -16.14 -15.22
C ARG A 99 13.14 -16.88 -15.86
N LEU A 100 11.92 -16.50 -15.52
CA LEU A 100 10.69 -17.11 -16.05
C LEU A 100 10.20 -16.46 -17.35
N LEU A 101 10.59 -15.23 -17.63
CA LEU A 101 10.10 -14.43 -18.76
C LEU A 101 10.17 -15.17 -20.10
N PRO A 102 11.25 -15.92 -20.46
CA PRO A 102 11.31 -16.66 -21.73
C PRO A 102 10.28 -17.79 -21.86
N LYS A 103 9.67 -18.23 -20.75
CA LYS A 103 8.68 -19.31 -20.70
C LYS A 103 7.25 -18.79 -20.56
N MET A 104 7.07 -17.49 -20.33
CA MET A 104 5.75 -16.88 -20.20
C MET A 104 5.05 -16.79 -21.55
N LYS A 105 3.73 -16.99 -21.55
CA LYS A 105 2.88 -16.81 -22.73
C LYS A 105 2.09 -15.51 -22.58
N PRO A 106 1.72 -14.84 -23.69
CA PRO A 106 0.86 -13.66 -23.63
C PRO A 106 -0.51 -14.02 -23.01
N PRO A 107 -1.17 -13.06 -22.35
CA PRO A 107 -2.50 -13.28 -21.81
C PRO A 107 -3.50 -13.59 -22.94
N GLN A 108 -4.51 -14.41 -22.65
CA GLN A 108 -5.56 -14.78 -23.61
C GLN A 108 -6.76 -13.82 -23.60
N CYS A 109 -6.68 -12.77 -22.79
CA CYS A 109 -7.69 -11.74 -22.63
C CYS A 109 -7.01 -10.39 -22.42
N ASP A 110 -7.79 -9.32 -22.56
CA ASP A 110 -7.32 -7.98 -22.24
C ASP A 110 -6.99 -7.88 -20.74
N VAL A 111 -5.76 -7.50 -20.44
CA VAL A 111 -5.30 -7.25 -19.07
C VAL A 111 -5.05 -5.75 -18.92
N TYR A 112 -5.68 -5.14 -17.91
CA TYR A 112 -5.51 -3.73 -17.59
C TYR A 112 -4.66 -3.59 -16.33
N MET A 113 -3.66 -2.71 -16.39
CA MET A 113 -2.78 -2.43 -15.27
C MET A 113 -3.52 -1.67 -14.18
N ASN A 114 -3.48 -2.18 -12.95
CA ASN A 114 -4.18 -1.59 -11.81
C ASN A 114 -3.75 -0.16 -11.48
N PHE A 115 -2.49 0.21 -11.76
CA PHE A 115 -1.96 1.54 -11.45
C PHE A 115 -2.18 2.55 -12.57
N THR A 116 -1.93 2.17 -13.82
CA THR A 116 -1.98 3.09 -14.96
C THR A 116 -3.33 3.08 -15.69
N GLY A 117 -4.15 2.07 -15.45
CA GLY A 117 -5.38 1.81 -16.22
C GLY A 117 -5.12 1.44 -17.68
N LYS A 118 -3.86 1.27 -18.10
CA LYS A 118 -3.51 0.96 -19.48
C LYS A 118 -3.65 -0.54 -19.74
N ARG A 119 -4.14 -0.88 -20.93
CA ARG A 119 -4.11 -2.26 -21.42
C ARG A 119 -2.67 -2.70 -21.64
N LEU A 120 -2.35 -3.94 -21.28
CA LEU A 120 -1.11 -4.58 -21.72
C LEU A 120 -1.09 -4.65 -23.26
N PRO A 121 0.06 -4.37 -23.89
CA PRO A 121 0.23 -4.54 -25.33
C PRO A 121 0.09 -6.00 -25.74
#